data_AF-A0A4P6FDE6-F1
#
_entry.id   AF-A0A4P6FDE6-F1
#
_cell.length_a   1.000
_cell.length_b   1.000
_cell.length_c   1.000
_cell.angle_alpha   90.00
_cell.angle_beta   90.00
_cell.angle_gamma   90.00
#
_symmetry.space_group_name_H-M   'P 1'
#
loop_
_entity.id
_entity.type
_entity.pdbx_description
1 polymer ?
#
loop_
_entity_poly.entity_id
_entity_poly.type
_entity_poly.pdbx_seq_one_letter_code
_entity_poly.pdbx_strand_id
1 'polypeptide(L)'
;MKLGPWIERAVKILDPAIQEQFALDPIDALTAGLRLTVRAVDSLSSSRGDGGFCDGMSFLEDGVILYAPTPNSRRQNFTLAHELGHWIVEQDEGLFDWIADQSDPPALLETVCDQIAQRLLLPEALIAEVVGDDLVRAHHIQDLFDNSQASYQACAIAISRRIRGLGAVVLIDRFDGQVAHASIQPEPDDGWPVVYPWRGQTLPDAYALRQIAPGAAFTRRITWRDSWGRTADFYADAIADDRRIIAVLAGHDIWKIDPGYMIQPRDFDTRPLLTVYCCGQSRTFRGYPCPTCGKGFCPVCKNCQCDRAAKTEETCTGCYMIFQRHLLVDGLCESCR
;
A
#
# COMPACT_ATOMS: atom_id res chain seq x y z
N MET A 1 -3.60 3.14 -16.74
CA MET A 1 -2.34 2.73 -17.39
C MET A 1 -2.02 1.31 -16.96
N LYS A 2 -1.69 0.38 -17.85
CA LYS A 2 -1.40 -1.01 -17.49
C LYS A 2 0.10 -1.19 -17.34
N LEU A 3 0.59 -1.31 -16.10
CA LEU A 3 2.01 -1.52 -15.81
C LEU A 3 2.46 -2.96 -16.08
N GLY A 4 1.55 -3.94 -16.03
CA GLY A 4 1.86 -5.37 -16.18
C GLY A 4 2.83 -5.71 -17.33
N PRO A 5 2.60 -5.27 -18.59
CA PRO A 5 3.52 -5.56 -19.69
C PRO A 5 4.94 -5.01 -19.47
N TRP A 6 5.07 -3.84 -18.82
CA TRP A 6 6.37 -3.28 -18.47
C TRP A 6 7.07 -4.09 -17.39
N ILE A 7 6.34 -4.54 -16.37
CA ILE A 7 6.90 -5.39 -15.31
C ILE A 7 7.36 -6.74 -15.86
N GLU A 8 6.56 -7.38 -16.72
CA GLU A 8 6.93 -8.65 -17.36
C GLU A 8 8.14 -8.53 -18.29
N ARG A 9 8.33 -7.35 -18.91
CA ARG A 9 9.53 -7.04 -19.69
C ARG A 9 10.73 -6.82 -18.78
N ALA A 10 10.58 -6.00 -17.74
CA ALA A 10 11.65 -5.63 -16.81
C ALA A 10 12.26 -6.87 -16.14
N VAL A 11 11.42 -7.76 -15.61
CA VAL A 11 11.89 -8.97 -14.93
C VAL A 11 12.68 -9.90 -15.87
N LYS A 12 12.41 -9.88 -17.19
CA LYS A 12 13.13 -10.68 -18.19
C LYS A 12 14.54 -10.16 -18.52
N ILE A 13 14.94 -9.00 -17.98
CA ILE A 13 16.34 -8.56 -18.03
C ILE A 13 17.24 -9.53 -17.25
N LEU A 14 16.71 -10.12 -16.18
CA LEU A 14 17.41 -11.14 -15.43
C LEU A 14 17.32 -12.49 -16.14
N ASP A 15 18.43 -13.23 -16.11
CA ASP A 15 18.43 -14.64 -16.50
C ASP A 15 17.38 -15.43 -15.70
N PRO A 16 16.62 -16.35 -16.32
CA PRO A 16 15.59 -17.13 -15.62
C PRO A 16 16.11 -17.87 -14.37
N ALA A 17 17.34 -18.38 -14.42
CA ALA A 17 17.97 -19.03 -13.29
C ALA A 17 18.19 -18.08 -12.10
N ILE A 18 18.47 -16.79 -12.36
CA ILE A 18 18.61 -15.78 -11.31
C ILE A 18 17.23 -15.44 -10.73
N GLN A 19 16.19 -15.36 -11.56
CA GLN A 19 14.82 -15.12 -11.08
C GLN A 19 14.34 -16.25 -10.15
N GLU A 20 14.55 -17.50 -10.56
CA GLU A 20 14.23 -18.68 -9.75
C GLU A 20 15.03 -18.71 -8.45
N GLN A 21 16.35 -18.47 -8.53
CA GLN A 21 17.20 -18.38 -7.34
C GLN A 21 16.74 -17.25 -6.42
N PHE A 22 16.33 -16.10 -6.96
CA PHE A 22 15.89 -14.96 -6.15
C PHE A 22 14.65 -15.29 -5.32
N ALA A 23 13.70 -16.05 -5.87
CA ALA A 23 12.52 -16.48 -5.13
C ALA A 23 12.85 -17.40 -3.94
N LEU A 24 13.96 -18.15 -4.02
CA LEU A 24 14.41 -19.15 -3.03
C LEU A 24 15.44 -18.61 -2.04
N ASP A 25 16.36 -17.78 -2.50
CA ASP A 25 17.43 -17.12 -1.74
C ASP A 25 17.82 -15.76 -2.40
N PRO A 26 17.13 -14.66 -2.04
CA PRO A 26 17.41 -13.33 -2.57
C PRO A 26 18.85 -12.87 -2.38
N ILE A 27 19.49 -13.23 -1.26
CA ILE A 27 20.85 -12.77 -0.97
C ILE A 27 21.82 -13.48 -1.90
N ASP A 28 21.73 -14.80 -2.01
CA ASP A 28 22.61 -15.57 -2.89
C ASP A 28 22.39 -15.22 -4.37
N ALA A 29 21.14 -14.99 -4.80
CA ALA A 29 20.85 -14.52 -6.16
C ALA A 29 21.55 -13.19 -6.49
N LEU A 30 21.56 -12.25 -5.54
CA LEU A 30 22.24 -10.96 -5.70
C LEU A 30 23.77 -11.11 -5.67
N THR A 31 24.31 -11.89 -4.72
CA THR A 31 25.76 -11.98 -4.52
C THR A 31 26.45 -12.95 -5.47
N ALA A 32 25.93 -14.17 -5.63
CA ALA A 32 26.54 -15.19 -6.48
C ALA A 32 26.06 -15.07 -7.93
N GLY A 33 24.76 -14.81 -8.12
CA GLY A 33 24.14 -14.67 -9.45
C GLY A 33 24.54 -13.38 -10.15
N LEU A 34 24.33 -12.24 -9.49
CA LEU A 34 24.58 -10.91 -10.08
C LEU A 34 25.92 -10.27 -9.68
N ARG A 35 26.68 -10.90 -8.78
CA ARG A 35 27.98 -10.40 -8.28
C ARG A 35 27.88 -9.03 -7.60
N LEU A 36 26.73 -8.72 -7.03
CA LEU A 36 26.50 -7.50 -6.26
C LEU A 36 27.04 -7.66 -4.82
N THR A 37 27.47 -6.55 -4.24
CA THR A 37 27.83 -6.49 -2.82
C THR A 37 26.59 -6.17 -1.99
N VAL A 38 26.06 -7.15 -1.26
CA VAL A 38 24.88 -6.98 -0.41
C VAL A 38 25.28 -6.94 1.05
N ARG A 39 24.86 -5.91 1.80
CA ARG A 39 25.22 -5.75 3.22
C ARG A 39 24.04 -5.32 4.10
N ALA A 40 23.87 -6.03 5.21
CA ALA A 40 22.98 -5.59 6.28
C ALA A 40 23.60 -4.40 7.02
N VAL A 41 22.80 -3.38 7.31
CA VAL A 41 23.22 -2.17 8.03
C VAL A 41 22.18 -1.85 9.10
N ASP A 42 22.49 -2.22 10.35
CA ASP A 42 21.55 -2.03 11.48
C ASP A 42 21.16 -0.57 11.70
N SER A 43 22.05 0.38 11.42
CA SER A 43 21.77 1.82 11.59
C SER A 43 20.71 2.37 10.63
N LEU A 44 20.34 1.63 9.57
CA LEU A 44 19.19 1.98 8.72
C LEU A 44 17.85 1.75 9.44
N SER A 45 17.81 0.86 10.44
CA SER A 45 16.61 0.62 11.26
C SER A 45 16.31 1.76 12.26
N SER A 46 17.27 2.65 12.51
CA SER A 46 17.14 3.79 13.40
C SER A 46 16.81 5.08 12.63
N SER A 47 15.62 5.64 12.88
CA SER A 47 15.06 6.83 12.21
C SER A 47 16.01 8.03 12.20
N ARG A 48 16.13 8.74 11.06
CA ARG A 48 16.45 10.17 11.05
C ARG A 48 15.14 10.96 11.06
N GLY A 49 15.06 11.95 11.94
CA GLY A 49 13.83 12.63 12.36
C GLY A 49 13.13 13.55 11.36
N ASP A 50 13.15 13.27 10.06
CA ASP A 50 12.29 13.93 9.09
C ASP A 50 12.07 13.01 7.87
N GLY A 51 10.90 12.38 7.81
CA GLY A 51 10.30 11.83 6.58
C GLY A 51 10.96 10.61 5.93
N GLY A 52 10.48 9.40 6.28
CA GLY A 52 10.67 8.18 5.48
C GLY A 52 11.60 7.15 6.14
N PHE A 53 11.14 5.90 6.24
CA PHE A 53 12.00 4.77 6.55
C PHE A 53 12.79 4.42 5.29
N CYS A 54 14.12 4.58 5.29
CA CYS A 54 14.96 3.96 4.28
C CYS A 54 15.27 2.54 4.76
N ASP A 55 14.36 1.60 4.47
CA ASP A 55 14.56 0.18 4.77
C ASP A 55 15.71 -0.41 3.92
N GLY A 56 16.10 0.26 2.82
CA GLY A 56 17.21 -0.07 1.94
C GLY A 56 17.83 1.15 1.25
N MET A 57 18.98 0.92 0.62
CA MET A 57 19.67 1.87 -0.24
C MET A 57 20.59 1.13 -1.22
N SER A 58 20.55 1.49 -2.49
CA SER A 58 21.46 0.96 -3.50
C SER A 58 22.42 2.03 -4.04
N PHE A 59 23.66 1.62 -4.29
CA PHE A 59 24.68 2.36 -5.02
C PHE A 59 25.00 1.52 -6.25
N LEU A 60 24.17 1.68 -7.27
CA LEU A 60 24.12 0.76 -8.41
C LEU A 60 25.35 0.86 -9.32
N GLU A 61 25.93 2.06 -9.46
CA GLU A 61 27.22 2.27 -10.14
C GLU A 61 28.37 1.48 -9.47
N ASP A 62 28.30 1.30 -8.15
CA ASP A 62 29.29 0.56 -7.36
C ASP A 62 28.89 -0.91 -7.15
N GLY A 63 27.71 -1.33 -7.64
CA GLY A 63 27.16 -2.67 -7.45
C GLY A 63 26.88 -3.01 -5.98
N VAL A 64 26.51 -2.03 -5.15
CA VAL A 64 26.28 -2.22 -3.70
C VAL A 64 24.79 -2.06 -3.35
N ILE A 65 24.25 -2.98 -2.54
CA ILE A 65 22.93 -2.88 -1.93
C ILE A 65 23.07 -2.98 -0.41
N LEU A 66 22.52 -1.99 0.29
CA LEU A 66 22.43 -1.93 1.75
C LEU A 66 20.97 -2.14 2.18
N TYR A 67 20.75 -2.88 3.26
CA TYR A 67 19.40 -3.09 3.79
C TYR A 67 19.36 -3.13 5.31
N ALA A 68 18.24 -2.72 5.89
CA ALA A 68 17.94 -2.91 7.31
C ALA A 68 17.48 -4.36 7.54
N PRO A 69 18.18 -5.16 8.36
CA PRO A 69 17.74 -6.52 8.65
C PRO A 69 16.43 -6.50 9.44
N THR A 70 15.56 -7.47 9.18
CA THR A 70 14.26 -7.61 9.85
C THR A 70 14.20 -8.94 10.60
N PRO A 71 14.68 -9.02 11.86
CA PRO A 71 14.67 -10.27 12.61
C PRO A 71 13.27 -10.87 12.71
N ASN A 72 13.17 -12.20 12.56
CA ASN A 72 11.90 -12.95 12.57
C ASN A 72 10.89 -12.54 11.48
N SER A 73 11.36 -11.87 10.43
CA SER A 73 10.55 -11.46 9.29
C SER A 73 11.33 -11.63 7.99
N ARG A 74 10.61 -11.75 6.88
CA ARG A 74 11.17 -11.75 5.52
C ARG A 74 10.99 -10.42 4.80
N ARG A 75 10.69 -9.35 5.56
CA ARG A 75 10.45 -8.02 4.97
C ARG A 75 11.67 -7.45 4.25
N GLN A 76 12.87 -7.69 4.77
CA GLN A 76 14.12 -7.32 4.11
C GLN A 76 14.24 -7.87 2.68
N ASN A 77 13.64 -9.03 2.38
CA ASN A 77 13.70 -9.61 1.04
C ASN A 77 12.93 -8.77 0.02
N PHE A 78 11.85 -8.10 0.45
CA PHE A 78 11.14 -7.14 -0.39
C PHE A 78 12.00 -5.91 -0.65
N THR A 79 12.69 -5.40 0.37
CA THR A 79 13.66 -4.31 0.21
C THR A 79 14.73 -4.69 -0.81
N LEU A 80 15.37 -5.85 -0.66
CA LEU A 80 16.38 -6.33 -1.61
C LEU A 80 15.84 -6.41 -3.04
N ALA A 81 14.60 -6.90 -3.20
CA ALA A 81 13.94 -7.00 -4.50
C ALA A 81 13.56 -5.64 -5.08
N HIS A 82 13.22 -4.67 -4.22
CA HIS A 82 12.90 -3.30 -4.60
C HIS A 82 14.15 -2.57 -5.10
N GLU A 83 15.28 -2.70 -4.39
CA GLU A 83 16.58 -2.15 -4.82
C GLU A 83 17.06 -2.80 -6.13
N LEU A 84 16.87 -4.11 -6.28
CA LEU A 84 17.11 -4.77 -7.57
C LEU A 84 16.17 -4.25 -8.67
N GLY A 85 14.95 -3.85 -8.32
CA GLY A 85 14.01 -3.19 -9.22
C GLY A 85 14.57 -1.88 -9.79
N HIS A 86 15.22 -1.05 -8.97
CA HIS A 86 15.90 0.15 -9.45
C HIS A 86 16.99 -0.19 -10.46
N TRP A 87 17.83 -1.19 -10.15
CA TRP A 87 18.86 -1.65 -11.06
C TRP A 87 18.29 -2.13 -12.40
N ILE A 88 17.25 -2.95 -12.37
CA ILE A 88 16.56 -3.45 -13.57
C ILE A 88 16.03 -2.31 -14.42
N VAL A 89 15.40 -1.31 -13.81
CA VAL A 89 14.86 -0.15 -14.54
C VAL A 89 15.97 0.65 -15.23
N GLU A 90 17.12 0.84 -14.57
CA GLU A 90 18.29 1.50 -15.19
C GLU A 90 18.88 0.72 -16.37
N GLN A 91 18.75 -0.62 -16.39
CA GLN A 91 19.23 -1.44 -17.50
C GLN A 91 18.28 -1.43 -18.72
N ASP A 92 17.02 -1.00 -18.57
CA ASP A 92 16.05 -0.90 -19.68
C ASP A 92 15.83 0.56 -20.06
N GLU A 93 16.66 1.08 -20.97
CA GLU A 93 16.57 2.45 -21.49
C GLU A 93 15.13 2.82 -21.90
N GLY A 94 14.40 1.88 -22.51
CA GLY A 94 13.03 2.13 -22.96
C GLY A 94 12.02 2.25 -21.81
N LEU A 95 12.20 1.52 -20.71
CA LEU A 95 11.39 1.67 -19.51
C LEU A 95 11.78 2.92 -18.72
N PHE A 96 13.08 3.18 -18.60
CA PHE A 96 13.62 4.35 -17.90
C PHE A 96 13.12 5.66 -18.53
N ASP A 97 13.30 5.82 -19.85
CA ASP A 97 12.84 6.99 -20.60
C ASP A 97 11.32 7.16 -20.48
N TRP A 98 10.58 6.05 -20.59
CA TRP A 98 9.13 6.08 -20.46
C TRP A 98 8.66 6.55 -19.07
N ILE A 99 9.35 6.16 -17.99
CA ILE A 99 9.07 6.65 -16.63
C ILE A 99 9.40 8.14 -16.54
N ALA A 100 10.54 8.57 -17.09
CA ALA A 100 10.98 9.97 -17.06
C ALA A 100 9.98 10.93 -17.73
N ASP A 101 9.25 10.47 -18.73
CA ASP A 101 8.22 11.23 -19.45
C ASP A 101 6.87 11.38 -18.70
N GLN A 102 6.71 10.76 -17.52
CA GLN A 102 5.44 10.80 -16.78
C GLN A 102 5.30 12.07 -15.92
N SER A 103 4.08 12.34 -15.44
CA SER A 103 3.80 13.56 -14.66
C SER A 103 4.42 13.55 -13.25
N ASP A 104 4.72 12.37 -12.71
CA ASP A 104 5.41 12.19 -11.43
C ASP A 104 6.37 10.98 -11.53
N PRO A 105 7.52 11.14 -12.21
CA PRO A 105 8.45 10.04 -12.46
C PRO A 105 8.97 9.37 -11.18
N PRO A 106 9.36 10.10 -10.10
CA PRO A 106 9.82 9.47 -8.87
C PRO A 106 8.76 8.57 -8.23
N ALA A 107 7.52 9.03 -8.11
CA ALA A 107 6.46 8.21 -7.51
C ALA A 107 6.13 6.96 -8.36
N LEU A 108 6.22 7.09 -9.69
CA LEU A 108 6.02 5.96 -10.58
C LEU A 108 7.19 4.95 -10.51
N LEU A 109 8.42 5.42 -10.43
CA LEU A 109 9.60 4.56 -10.28
C LEU A 109 9.46 3.65 -9.05
N GLU A 110 9.15 4.23 -7.89
CA GLU A 110 8.88 3.47 -6.65
C GLU A 110 7.77 2.42 -6.86
N THR A 111 6.70 2.79 -7.54
CA THR A 111 5.57 1.89 -7.84
C THR A 111 5.97 0.74 -8.78
N VAL A 112 6.86 1.01 -9.74
CA VAL A 112 7.40 0.01 -10.67
C VAL A 112 8.34 -0.93 -9.92
N CYS A 113 9.26 -0.39 -9.10
CA CYS A 113 10.17 -1.17 -8.25
C CYS A 113 9.40 -2.09 -7.29
N ASP A 114 8.33 -1.60 -6.65
CA ASP A 114 7.46 -2.42 -5.79
C ASP A 114 6.80 -3.59 -6.54
N GLN A 115 6.40 -3.37 -7.80
CA GLN A 115 5.78 -4.42 -8.62
C GLN A 115 6.82 -5.42 -9.14
N ILE A 116 8.01 -4.97 -9.51
CA ILE A 116 9.13 -5.85 -9.85
C ILE A 116 9.50 -6.70 -8.62
N ALA A 117 9.66 -6.08 -7.45
CA ALA A 117 9.96 -6.74 -6.19
C ALA A 117 8.97 -7.86 -5.87
N GLN A 118 7.67 -7.55 -6.01
CA GLN A 118 6.63 -8.53 -5.82
C GLN A 118 6.70 -9.67 -6.83
N ARG A 119 6.97 -9.36 -8.11
CA ARG A 119 7.02 -10.36 -9.18
C ARG A 119 8.22 -11.30 -9.07
N LEU A 120 9.34 -10.81 -8.53
CA LEU A 120 10.54 -11.61 -8.23
C LEU A 120 10.33 -12.54 -7.03
N LEU A 121 9.72 -12.04 -5.95
CA LEU A 121 9.49 -12.85 -4.74
C LEU A 121 8.32 -13.83 -4.87
N LEU A 122 7.30 -13.45 -5.64
CA LEU A 122 6.09 -14.25 -5.86
C LEU A 122 5.84 -14.37 -7.37
N PRO A 123 6.58 -15.25 -8.07
CA PRO A 123 6.37 -15.46 -9.48
C PRO A 123 4.94 -15.94 -9.78
N GLU A 124 4.37 -15.50 -10.89
CA GLU A 124 3.01 -15.86 -11.32
C GLU A 124 2.84 -17.38 -11.43
N ALA A 125 3.88 -18.12 -11.83
CA ALA A 125 3.88 -19.58 -11.86
C ALA A 125 3.68 -20.18 -10.46
N LEU A 126 4.38 -19.67 -9.44
CA LEU A 126 4.20 -20.10 -8.04
C LEU A 126 2.79 -19.76 -7.53
N ILE A 127 2.30 -18.56 -7.82
CA ILE A 127 0.93 -18.18 -7.41
C ILE A 127 -0.11 -19.05 -8.13
N ALA A 128 0.10 -19.36 -9.40
CA ALA A 128 -0.77 -20.27 -10.16
C ALA A 128 -0.70 -21.72 -9.64
N GLU A 129 0.47 -22.18 -9.20
CA GLU A 129 0.63 -23.49 -8.58
C GLU A 129 -0.11 -23.59 -7.24
N VAL A 130 0.04 -22.57 -6.39
CA VAL A 130 -0.58 -22.55 -5.05
C VAL A 130 -2.09 -22.33 -5.11
N VAL A 131 -2.56 -21.41 -5.96
CA VAL A 131 -4.01 -21.08 -6.04
C VAL A 131 -4.74 -22.00 -7.01
N GLY A 132 -4.06 -22.51 -8.03
CA GLY A 132 -4.67 -23.33 -9.08
C GLY A 132 -5.86 -22.66 -9.77
N ASP A 133 -6.81 -23.50 -10.18
CA ASP A 133 -8.15 -23.08 -10.62
C ASP A 133 -9.11 -22.84 -9.45
N ASP A 134 -8.63 -22.99 -8.22
CA ASP A 134 -9.45 -22.87 -7.02
C ASP A 134 -9.77 -21.42 -6.67
N LEU A 135 -10.79 -21.27 -5.82
CA LEU A 135 -11.12 -20.00 -5.22
C LEU A 135 -10.07 -19.65 -4.18
N VAL A 136 -9.70 -18.37 -4.09
CA VAL A 136 -8.77 -17.87 -3.06
C VAL A 136 -9.21 -18.26 -1.65
N ARG A 137 -8.26 -18.70 -0.82
CA ARG A 137 -8.43 -19.18 0.56
C ARG A 137 -7.33 -18.64 1.46
N ALA A 138 -7.55 -18.68 2.77
CA ALA A 138 -6.55 -18.23 3.74
C ALA A 138 -5.29 -19.11 3.76
N HIS A 139 -5.41 -20.42 3.52
CA HIS A 139 -4.26 -21.32 3.47
C HIS A 139 -3.31 -21.02 2.30
N HIS A 140 -3.80 -20.50 1.17
CA HIS A 140 -2.94 -20.08 0.07
C HIS A 140 -1.90 -19.02 0.48
N ILE A 141 -2.20 -18.16 1.47
CA ILE A 141 -1.21 -17.21 2.00
C ILE A 141 -0.10 -17.95 2.74
N GLN A 142 -0.46 -18.96 3.53
CA GLN A 142 0.50 -19.80 4.25
C GLN A 142 1.36 -20.59 3.27
N ASP A 143 0.75 -21.20 2.25
CA ASP A 143 1.46 -21.96 1.23
C ASP A 143 2.42 -21.08 0.42
N LEU A 144 2.00 -19.87 0.02
CA LEU A 144 2.90 -18.92 -0.63
C LEU A 144 4.06 -18.51 0.28
N PHE A 145 3.80 -18.32 1.57
CA PHE A 145 4.86 -18.01 2.52
C PHE A 145 5.82 -19.20 2.65
N ASP A 146 5.33 -20.43 2.78
CA ASP A 146 6.20 -21.60 2.97
C ASP A 146 7.02 -21.94 1.71
N ASN A 147 6.49 -21.64 0.52
CA ASN A 147 7.14 -21.92 -0.77
C ASN A 147 7.87 -20.72 -1.41
N SER A 148 8.08 -19.63 -0.67
CA SER A 148 8.86 -18.48 -1.15
C SER A 148 9.64 -17.78 -0.04
N GLN A 149 10.52 -16.86 -0.43
CA GLN A 149 11.14 -15.91 0.50
C GLN A 149 10.33 -14.64 0.73
N ALA A 150 9.06 -14.60 0.31
CA ALA A 150 8.18 -13.47 0.55
C ALA A 150 7.73 -13.38 2.02
N SER A 151 7.40 -12.16 2.45
CA SER A 151 6.73 -11.94 3.75
C SER A 151 5.23 -12.22 3.65
N TYR A 152 4.58 -12.52 4.79
CA TYR A 152 3.12 -12.68 4.82
C TYR A 152 2.37 -11.47 4.24
N GLN A 153 2.89 -10.26 4.42
CA GLN A 153 2.31 -9.05 3.84
C GLN A 153 2.37 -9.08 2.31
N ALA A 154 3.50 -9.48 1.73
CA ALA A 154 3.64 -9.63 0.28
C ALA A 154 2.70 -10.73 -0.26
N CYS A 155 2.62 -11.87 0.42
CA CYS A 155 1.68 -12.95 0.09
C CYS A 155 0.22 -12.47 0.16
N ALA A 156 -0.14 -11.69 1.20
CA ALA A 156 -1.49 -11.13 1.35
C ALA A 156 -1.86 -10.16 0.21
N ILE A 157 -0.92 -9.31 -0.23
CA ILE A 157 -1.13 -8.43 -1.40
C ILE A 157 -1.30 -9.26 -2.67
N ALA A 158 -0.50 -10.31 -2.87
CA ALA A 158 -0.61 -11.17 -4.05
C ALA A 158 -1.98 -11.87 -4.10
N ILE A 159 -2.42 -12.48 -3.00
CA ILE A 159 -3.72 -13.17 -2.93
C ILE A 159 -4.89 -12.18 -3.03
N SER A 160 -4.80 -10.98 -2.43
CA SER A 160 -5.91 -10.01 -2.51
C SER A 160 -6.23 -9.62 -3.94
N ARG A 161 -5.21 -9.48 -4.81
CA ARG A 161 -5.38 -9.16 -6.23
C ARG A 161 -6.06 -10.26 -7.05
N ARG A 162 -6.14 -11.48 -6.52
CA ARG A 162 -6.84 -12.62 -7.14
C ARG A 162 -8.29 -12.75 -6.67
N ILE A 163 -8.71 -11.98 -5.66
CA ILE A 163 -10.11 -11.94 -5.25
C ILE A 163 -10.92 -11.29 -6.39
N ARG A 164 -12.00 -11.97 -6.81
CA ARG A 164 -12.96 -11.39 -7.75
C ARG A 164 -13.83 -10.39 -7.00
N GLY A 165 -14.05 -9.20 -7.55
CA GLY A 165 -14.84 -8.13 -6.93
C GLY A 165 -14.24 -7.60 -5.61
N LEU A 166 -15.09 -6.96 -4.79
CA LEU A 166 -14.68 -6.44 -3.49
C LEU A 166 -14.20 -7.56 -2.56
N GLY A 167 -13.02 -7.40 -1.97
CA GLY A 167 -12.52 -8.28 -0.93
C GLY A 167 -11.31 -7.73 -0.19
N ALA A 168 -10.81 -8.50 0.76
CA ALA A 168 -9.59 -8.16 1.49
C ALA A 168 -8.86 -9.41 2.00
N VAL A 169 -7.56 -9.31 2.17
CA VAL A 169 -6.78 -10.25 2.98
C VAL A 169 -6.30 -9.52 4.23
N VAL A 170 -6.51 -10.11 5.40
CA VAL A 170 -6.24 -9.50 6.70
C VAL A 170 -5.32 -10.40 7.50
N LEU A 171 -4.25 -9.82 8.03
CA LEU A 171 -3.35 -10.45 8.99
C LEU A 171 -3.59 -9.81 10.35
N ILE A 172 -3.95 -10.61 11.33
CA ILE A 172 -4.29 -10.16 12.68
C ILE A 172 -3.32 -10.81 13.66
N ASP A 173 -2.73 -10.02 14.54
CA ASP A 173 -1.95 -10.52 15.66
C ASP A 173 -2.91 -11.21 16.66
N ARG A 174 -2.60 -12.46 16.99
CA ARG A 174 -3.48 -13.29 17.82
C ARG A 174 -3.43 -12.89 19.29
N PHE A 175 -2.34 -12.28 19.76
CA PHE A 175 -2.21 -11.91 21.15
C PHE A 175 -3.09 -10.70 21.49
N ASP A 176 -2.97 -9.61 20.73
CA ASP A 176 -3.67 -8.36 21.01
C ASP A 176 -4.91 -8.13 20.13
N GLY A 177 -5.09 -8.89 19.06
CA GLY A 177 -6.23 -8.76 18.15
C GLY A 177 -6.10 -7.59 17.17
N GLN A 178 -4.92 -6.98 17.09
CA GLN A 178 -4.63 -5.90 16.18
C GLN A 178 -4.47 -6.43 14.75
N VAL A 179 -5.12 -5.77 13.79
CA VAL A 179 -4.89 -5.97 12.37
C VAL A 179 -3.48 -5.46 12.03
N ALA A 180 -2.50 -6.37 11.98
CA ALA A 180 -1.13 -6.06 11.64
C ALA A 180 -0.99 -5.59 10.18
N HIS A 181 -1.84 -6.12 9.28
CA HIS A 181 -1.87 -5.77 7.87
C HIS A 181 -3.25 -6.02 7.24
N ALA A 182 -3.63 -5.19 6.26
CA ALA A 182 -4.82 -5.39 5.44
C ALA A 182 -4.53 -5.01 3.99
N SER A 183 -4.77 -5.95 3.08
CA SER A 183 -4.68 -5.76 1.63
C SER A 183 -6.09 -5.82 1.05
N ILE A 184 -6.58 -4.70 0.54
CA ILE A 184 -7.95 -4.57 0.09
C ILE A 184 -7.98 -4.56 -1.43
N GLN A 185 -8.86 -5.35 -1.99
CA GLN A 185 -9.19 -5.36 -3.40
C GLN A 185 -10.52 -4.60 -3.54
N PRO A 186 -10.50 -3.30 -3.90
CA PRO A 186 -11.72 -2.54 -4.11
C PRO A 186 -12.47 -3.05 -5.33
N GLU A 187 -13.75 -2.66 -5.43
CA GLU A 187 -14.50 -2.80 -6.68
C GLU A 187 -13.99 -1.75 -7.67
N PRO A 188 -13.54 -2.14 -8.88
CA PRO A 188 -12.92 -1.19 -9.81
C PRO A 188 -13.85 -0.04 -10.22
N ASP A 189 -15.15 -0.31 -10.32
CA ASP A 189 -16.14 0.65 -10.82
C ASP A 189 -16.59 1.63 -9.72
N ASP A 190 -16.74 1.15 -8.48
CA ASP A 190 -17.27 1.94 -7.36
C ASP A 190 -16.16 2.51 -6.43
N GLY A 191 -14.95 1.96 -6.51
CA GLY A 191 -13.79 2.41 -5.75
C GLY A 191 -13.72 1.84 -4.33
N TRP A 192 -13.35 2.68 -3.36
CA TRP A 192 -13.07 2.23 -2.00
C TRP A 192 -14.36 2.07 -1.18
N PRO A 193 -14.58 0.92 -0.53
CA PRO A 193 -15.73 0.74 0.35
C PRO A 193 -15.66 1.67 1.57
N VAL A 194 -16.80 2.03 2.14
CA VAL A 194 -16.86 2.82 3.39
C VAL A 194 -16.45 1.99 4.62
N VAL A 195 -16.80 0.70 4.64
CA VAL A 195 -16.50 -0.25 5.73
C VAL A 195 -15.57 -1.35 5.22
N TYR A 196 -14.38 -1.42 5.78
CA TYR A 196 -13.36 -2.40 5.40
C TYR A 196 -12.30 -2.58 6.51
N PRO A 197 -11.52 -3.67 6.49
CA PRO A 197 -10.43 -3.89 7.44
C PRO A 197 -9.32 -2.86 7.28
N TRP A 198 -8.87 -2.25 8.39
CA TRP A 198 -7.78 -1.27 8.37
C TRP A 198 -6.63 -1.70 9.28
N ARG A 199 -5.39 -1.44 8.85
CA ARG A 199 -4.19 -1.71 9.65
C ARG A 199 -4.19 -0.91 10.95
N GLY A 200 -3.91 -1.57 12.08
CA GLY A 200 -3.93 -0.99 13.42
C GLY A 200 -5.31 -1.03 14.09
N GLN A 201 -6.36 -1.44 13.38
CA GLN A 201 -7.66 -1.70 14.00
C GLN A 201 -7.54 -2.88 14.98
N THR A 202 -8.07 -2.74 16.20
CA THR A 202 -8.10 -3.83 17.18
C THR A 202 -9.48 -4.48 17.20
N LEU A 203 -9.52 -5.80 17.07
CA LEU A 203 -10.77 -6.57 17.09
C LEU A 203 -11.16 -6.94 18.52
N PRO A 204 -12.43 -6.75 18.93
CA PRO A 204 -12.91 -7.20 20.24
C PRO A 204 -12.75 -8.72 20.42
N ASP A 205 -12.53 -9.20 21.64
CA ASP A 205 -12.30 -10.63 21.90
C ASP A 205 -13.43 -11.54 21.40
N ALA A 206 -14.70 -11.12 21.56
CA ALA A 206 -15.85 -11.88 21.08
C ALA A 206 -15.98 -11.97 19.55
N TYR A 207 -15.12 -11.28 18.80
CA TYR A 207 -15.17 -11.22 17.35
C TYR A 207 -14.87 -12.59 16.72
N ALA A 208 -15.61 -12.95 15.67
CA ALA A 208 -15.58 -14.28 15.06
C ALA A 208 -14.16 -14.77 14.70
N LEU A 209 -13.29 -13.88 14.22
CA LEU A 209 -11.90 -14.20 13.87
C LEU A 209 -11.00 -14.43 15.11
N ARG A 210 -11.27 -13.76 16.23
CA ARG A 210 -10.52 -13.91 17.50
C ARG A 210 -10.80 -15.26 18.18
N GLN A 211 -11.88 -15.93 17.81
CA GLN A 211 -12.33 -17.19 18.41
C GLN A 211 -11.78 -18.45 17.71
N ILE A 212 -10.95 -18.30 16.66
CA ILE A 212 -10.35 -19.43 15.95
C ILE A 212 -9.23 -20.01 16.81
N ALA A 213 -9.28 -21.28 17.20
CA ALA A 213 -8.18 -21.94 17.92
C ALA A 213 -6.90 -22.07 17.05
N PRO A 214 -5.69 -22.16 17.61
CA PRO A 214 -4.50 -22.42 16.82
C PRO A 214 -4.63 -23.74 16.06
N GLY A 215 -4.23 -23.76 14.78
CA GLY A 215 -4.40 -24.89 13.87
C GLY A 215 -5.82 -25.10 13.36
N ALA A 216 -6.80 -24.31 13.80
CA ALA A 216 -8.18 -24.38 13.32
C ALA A 216 -8.42 -23.46 12.11
N ALA A 217 -9.48 -23.79 11.38
CA ALA A 217 -9.94 -23.03 10.23
C ALA A 217 -11.47 -22.88 10.27
N PHE A 218 -11.98 -21.87 9.57
CA PHE A 218 -13.40 -21.83 9.20
C PHE A 218 -13.60 -21.17 7.84
N THR A 219 -14.76 -21.46 7.25
CA THR A 219 -15.34 -20.65 6.18
C THR A 219 -16.78 -20.32 6.55
N ARG A 220 -17.13 -19.05 6.76
CA ARG A 220 -18.50 -18.61 7.08
C ARG A 220 -18.72 -17.12 6.80
N ARG A 221 -19.97 -16.67 6.85
CA ARG A 221 -20.29 -15.23 6.90
C ARG A 221 -19.92 -14.63 8.26
N ILE A 222 -19.33 -13.44 8.23
CA ILE A 222 -18.98 -12.61 9.40
C ILE A 222 -19.43 -11.17 9.17
N THR A 223 -19.59 -10.40 10.23
CA THR A 223 -19.86 -8.96 10.13
C THR A 223 -18.62 -8.18 10.56
N TRP A 224 -18.02 -7.43 9.63
CA TRP A 224 -16.96 -6.49 9.95
C TRP A 224 -17.53 -5.20 10.52
N ARG A 225 -16.92 -4.71 11.59
CA ARG A 225 -17.23 -3.41 12.19
C ARG A 225 -16.01 -2.52 12.10
N ASP A 226 -16.14 -1.30 11.60
CA ASP A 226 -15.04 -0.33 11.59
C ASP A 226 -14.90 0.44 12.91
N SER A 227 -13.89 1.29 13.02
CA SER A 227 -13.65 2.12 14.20
C SER A 227 -14.73 3.16 14.48
N TRP A 228 -15.64 3.40 13.55
CA TRP A 228 -16.77 4.34 13.68
C TRP A 228 -18.09 3.63 13.99
N GLY A 229 -18.05 2.32 14.22
CA GLY A 229 -19.23 1.51 14.57
C GLY A 229 -20.10 1.11 13.38
N ARG A 230 -19.71 1.46 12.15
CA ARG A 230 -20.41 1.01 10.94
C ARG A 230 -20.08 -0.44 10.69
N THR A 231 -21.03 -1.18 10.12
CA THR A 231 -20.90 -2.62 9.91
C THR A 231 -21.16 -3.01 8.49
N ALA A 232 -20.49 -4.06 8.03
CA ALA A 232 -20.80 -4.70 6.77
C ALA A 232 -20.42 -6.18 6.78
N ASP A 233 -21.25 -7.01 6.15
CA ASP A 233 -21.08 -8.46 6.12
C ASP A 233 -20.04 -8.87 5.08
N PHE A 234 -19.18 -9.83 5.40
CA PHE A 234 -18.27 -10.49 4.46
C PHE A 234 -18.44 -12.00 4.58
N TYR A 235 -18.22 -12.72 3.49
CA TYR A 235 -17.85 -14.12 3.60
C TYR A 235 -16.37 -14.16 3.97
N ALA A 236 -16.01 -15.00 4.92
CA ALA A 236 -14.64 -15.14 5.38
C ALA A 236 -14.19 -16.59 5.36
N ASP A 237 -13.02 -16.81 4.79
CA ASP A 237 -12.21 -18.01 4.94
C ASP A 237 -11.01 -17.64 5.82
N ALA A 238 -10.80 -18.35 6.92
CA ALA A 238 -9.78 -17.97 7.90
C ALA A 238 -9.09 -19.18 8.51
N ILE A 239 -7.79 -19.04 8.76
CA ILE A 239 -6.97 -19.97 9.51
C ILE A 239 -6.25 -19.22 10.64
N ALA A 240 -5.82 -19.93 11.66
CA ALA A 240 -4.99 -19.34 12.70
C ALA A 240 -3.83 -20.27 13.10
N ASP A 241 -2.67 -19.68 13.34
CA ASP A 241 -1.55 -20.34 14.02
C ASP A 241 -1.44 -19.81 15.47
N ASP A 242 -0.32 -20.08 16.13
CA ASP A 242 -0.07 -19.64 17.52
C ASP A 242 0.12 -18.13 17.64
N ARG A 243 0.47 -17.42 16.56
CA ARG A 243 0.85 -16.01 16.56
C ARG A 243 -0.11 -15.12 15.80
N ARG A 244 -0.80 -15.65 14.79
CA ARG A 244 -1.56 -14.85 13.83
C ARG A 244 -2.85 -15.54 13.42
N ILE A 245 -3.79 -14.72 13.00
CA ILE A 245 -4.98 -15.13 12.25
C ILE A 245 -4.84 -14.57 10.85
N ILE A 246 -5.06 -15.41 9.85
CA ILE A 246 -5.06 -15.04 8.43
C ILE A 246 -6.49 -15.21 7.93
N ALA A 247 -7.05 -14.15 7.33
CA ALA A 247 -8.40 -14.19 6.81
C ALA A 247 -8.46 -13.63 5.39
N VAL A 248 -9.13 -14.35 4.49
CA VAL A 248 -9.60 -13.85 3.20
C VAL A 248 -11.06 -13.48 3.37
N LEU A 249 -11.40 -12.24 3.04
CA LEU A 249 -12.74 -11.69 3.09
C LEU A 249 -13.23 -11.42 1.66
N ALA A 250 -14.43 -11.90 1.34
CA ALA A 250 -15.09 -11.68 0.07
C ALA A 250 -16.41 -10.92 0.27
N GLY A 251 -16.66 -9.93 -0.59
CA GLY A 251 -17.88 -9.13 -0.61
C GLY A 251 -19.10 -9.88 -1.16
N HIS A 252 -18.90 -11.05 -1.76
CA HIS A 252 -19.94 -11.94 -2.28
C HIS A 252 -19.57 -13.41 -2.01
N ASP A 253 -20.55 -14.31 -2.12
CA ASP A 253 -20.41 -15.71 -1.74
C ASP A 253 -19.66 -16.53 -2.79
N ILE A 254 -18.35 -16.35 -2.87
CA ILE A 254 -17.52 -17.16 -3.78
C ILE A 254 -17.51 -18.64 -3.36
N TRP A 255 -17.67 -18.94 -2.07
CA TRP A 255 -17.52 -20.29 -1.53
C TRP A 255 -18.83 -21.05 -1.34
N LYS A 256 -19.97 -20.49 -1.78
CA LYS A 256 -21.31 -21.09 -1.72
C LYS A 256 -21.74 -21.49 -0.31
N ILE A 257 -21.43 -20.65 0.67
CA ILE A 257 -21.78 -20.84 2.08
C ILE A 257 -23.29 -20.67 2.29
N ASP A 258 -23.84 -19.57 1.75
CA ASP A 258 -25.24 -19.17 1.90
C ASP A 258 -25.80 -18.79 0.51
N PRO A 259 -26.05 -19.77 -0.39
CA PRO A 259 -26.39 -19.50 -1.79
C PRO A 259 -27.71 -18.73 -2.02
N GLY A 260 -28.49 -18.48 -0.97
CA GLY A 260 -29.70 -17.65 -0.99
C GLY A 260 -29.56 -16.29 -0.29
N TYR A 261 -28.42 -15.99 0.34
CA TYR A 261 -28.19 -14.73 1.04
C TYR A 261 -27.44 -13.75 0.15
N MET A 262 -28.12 -12.68 -0.26
CA MET A 262 -27.46 -11.55 -0.90
C MET A 262 -26.97 -10.58 0.17
N ILE A 263 -25.65 -10.37 0.22
CA ILE A 263 -25.06 -9.28 1.00
C ILE A 263 -25.65 -7.97 0.47
N GLN A 264 -26.06 -7.10 1.40
CA GLN A 264 -26.58 -5.78 1.06
C GLN A 264 -25.54 -5.01 0.21
N PRO A 265 -25.99 -4.22 -0.78
CA PRO A 265 -25.10 -3.35 -1.54
C PRO A 265 -24.22 -2.51 -0.62
N ARG A 266 -22.96 -2.32 -1.02
CA ARG A 266 -22.00 -1.57 -0.22
C ARG A 266 -22.14 -0.08 -0.49
N ASP A 267 -21.95 0.69 0.58
CA ASP A 267 -21.63 2.11 0.42
C ASP A 267 -20.15 2.25 0.06
N PHE A 268 -19.90 3.03 -0.98
CA PHE A 268 -18.56 3.37 -1.43
C PHE A 268 -18.26 4.84 -1.16
N ASP A 269 -16.97 5.14 -0.99
CA ASP A 269 -16.51 6.50 -0.77
C ASP A 269 -16.64 7.33 -2.05
N THR A 270 -17.76 8.02 -2.17
CA THR A 270 -18.08 8.91 -3.30
C THR A 270 -17.43 10.29 -3.18
N ARG A 271 -16.62 10.56 -2.14
CA ARG A 271 -15.95 11.85 -1.99
C ARG A 271 -15.03 12.10 -3.19
N PRO A 272 -15.07 13.28 -3.81
CA PRO A 272 -14.24 13.57 -4.97
C PRO A 272 -12.76 13.49 -4.60
N LEU A 273 -11.95 13.05 -5.55
CA LEU A 273 -10.50 13.11 -5.45
C LEU A 273 -10.07 14.56 -5.65
N LEU A 274 -9.43 15.14 -4.66
CA LEU A 274 -8.97 16.53 -4.65
C LEU A 274 -7.46 16.56 -4.58
N THR A 275 -6.83 17.40 -5.41
CA THR A 275 -5.40 17.70 -5.33
C THR A 275 -5.21 19.12 -4.80
N VAL A 276 -4.38 19.26 -3.76
CA VAL A 276 -4.07 20.55 -3.13
C VAL A 276 -2.57 20.69 -2.99
N TYR A 277 -2.03 21.84 -3.41
CA TYR A 277 -0.68 22.27 -3.05
C TYR A 277 -0.74 23.09 -1.75
N CYS A 278 -0.14 22.57 -0.67
CA CYS A 278 -0.10 23.22 0.63
C CYS A 278 1.02 22.64 1.50
N CYS A 279 1.59 23.44 2.39
CA CYS A 279 2.69 23.00 3.29
C CYS A 279 3.91 22.46 2.50
N GLY A 280 4.22 23.08 1.36
CA GLY A 280 5.38 22.73 0.53
C GLY A 280 5.23 21.49 -0.34
N GLN A 281 4.05 20.86 -0.38
CA GLN A 281 3.85 19.62 -1.13
C GLN A 281 2.48 19.60 -1.83
N SER A 282 2.44 19.01 -3.04
CA SER A 282 1.19 18.58 -3.67
C SER A 282 0.70 17.30 -3.01
N ARG A 283 -0.57 17.26 -2.60
CA ARG A 283 -1.19 16.07 -2.03
C ARG A 283 -2.54 15.82 -2.67
N THR A 284 -2.81 14.56 -2.95
CA THR A 284 -4.09 14.10 -3.50
C THR A 284 -4.80 13.24 -2.46
N PHE A 285 -6.07 13.55 -2.19
CA PHE A 285 -6.89 12.87 -1.18
C PHE A 285 -8.37 12.95 -1.52
N ARG A 286 -9.19 12.04 -1.00
CA ARG A 286 -10.65 12.14 -1.11
C ARG A 286 -11.23 13.01 0.00
N GLY A 287 -12.06 13.98 -0.37
CA GLY A 287 -12.68 14.90 0.58
C GLY A 287 -13.74 15.75 -0.09
N TYR A 288 -14.55 16.45 0.69
CA TYR A 288 -15.44 17.47 0.12
C TYR A 288 -14.69 18.78 -0.06
N PRO A 289 -14.89 19.49 -1.19
CA PRO A 289 -14.30 20.80 -1.38
C PRO A 289 -14.89 21.80 -0.39
N CYS A 290 -14.11 22.83 -0.05
CA CYS A 290 -14.59 23.98 0.68
C CYS A 290 -15.78 24.61 -0.07
N PRO A 291 -16.90 24.91 0.60
CA PRO A 291 -18.08 25.47 -0.05
C PRO A 291 -17.83 26.87 -0.64
N THR A 292 -16.80 27.58 -0.15
CA THR A 292 -16.48 28.94 -0.58
C THR A 292 -15.53 28.98 -1.77
N CYS A 293 -14.37 28.32 -1.70
CA CYS A 293 -13.38 28.35 -2.81
C CYS A 293 -13.42 27.13 -3.74
N GLY A 294 -14.21 26.10 -3.43
CA GLY A 294 -14.25 24.87 -4.21
C GLY A 294 -12.95 24.03 -4.15
N LYS A 295 -11.97 24.41 -3.30
CA LYS A 295 -10.70 23.67 -3.12
C LYS A 295 -10.75 22.75 -1.91
N GLY A 296 -9.94 21.69 -1.90
CA GLY A 296 -9.82 20.78 -0.76
C GLY A 296 -9.15 21.40 0.48
N PHE A 297 -9.39 20.78 1.64
CA PHE A 297 -8.72 21.11 2.90
C PHE A 297 -7.39 20.36 3.01
N CYS A 298 -6.27 21.05 3.25
CA CYS A 298 -4.97 20.40 3.36
C CYS A 298 -4.98 19.33 4.47
N PRO A 299 -4.57 18.08 4.22
CA PRO A 299 -4.62 17.02 5.22
C PRO A 299 -3.64 17.26 6.38
N VAL A 300 -2.64 18.13 6.23
CA VAL A 300 -1.67 18.50 7.28
C VAL A 300 -2.23 19.62 8.14
N CYS A 301 -2.38 20.82 7.59
CA CYS A 301 -2.75 22.00 8.37
C CYS A 301 -4.26 22.20 8.51
N LYS A 302 -5.08 21.35 7.88
CA LYS A 302 -6.55 21.35 7.89
C LYS A 302 -7.22 22.61 7.33
N ASN A 303 -6.45 23.50 6.70
CA ASN A 303 -6.96 24.75 6.11
C ASN A 303 -7.23 24.59 4.61
N CYS A 304 -8.29 25.24 4.11
CA CYS A 304 -8.55 25.39 2.67
C CYS A 304 -7.80 26.61 2.09
N GLN A 305 -8.07 26.98 0.84
CA GLN A 305 -7.48 28.20 0.25
C GLN A 305 -8.00 29.49 0.91
N CYS A 306 -9.29 29.55 1.27
CA CYS A 306 -9.87 30.73 1.94
C CYS A 306 -9.22 30.96 3.31
N ASP A 307 -9.12 29.91 4.12
CA ASP A 307 -8.51 29.99 5.45
C ASP A 307 -7.05 30.46 5.40
N ARG A 308 -6.33 30.10 4.33
CA ARG A 308 -4.96 30.55 4.10
C ARG A 308 -4.89 32.00 3.66
N ALA A 309 -5.76 32.42 2.74
CA ALA A 309 -5.85 33.80 2.29
C ALA A 309 -6.25 34.74 3.44
N ALA A 310 -7.23 34.35 4.26
CA ALA A 310 -7.66 35.12 5.43
C ALA A 310 -6.55 35.32 6.47
N LYS A 311 -5.62 34.36 6.60
CA LYS A 311 -4.44 34.49 7.49
C LYS A 311 -3.40 35.48 6.97
N THR A 312 -3.43 35.80 5.68
CA THR A 312 -2.53 36.76 5.04
C THR A 312 -3.24 38.06 4.67
N GLU A 313 -4.48 38.24 5.10
CA GLU A 313 -5.25 39.47 4.89
C GLU A 313 -5.02 40.46 6.03
N GLU A 314 -4.89 41.73 5.68
CA GLU A 314 -4.77 42.86 6.60
C GLU A 314 -5.62 44.04 6.11
N THR A 315 -6.09 44.86 7.05
CA THR A 315 -6.90 46.04 6.76
C THR A 315 -6.02 47.25 6.49
N CYS A 316 -6.24 47.92 5.35
CA CYS A 316 -5.59 49.21 5.06
C CYS A 316 -6.01 50.26 6.10
N THR A 317 -5.06 50.96 6.69
CA THR A 317 -5.29 51.99 7.71
C THR A 317 -5.92 53.28 7.16
N GLY A 318 -5.81 53.53 5.85
CA GLY A 318 -6.38 54.72 5.20
C GLY A 318 -7.83 54.54 4.75
N CYS A 319 -8.13 53.45 4.03
CA CYS A 319 -9.45 53.21 3.45
C CYS A 319 -10.25 52.08 4.10
N TYR A 320 -9.69 51.38 5.08
CA TYR A 320 -10.33 50.29 5.83
C TYR A 320 -10.76 49.07 5.00
N MET A 321 -10.30 48.97 3.74
CA MET A 321 -10.51 47.80 2.89
C MET A 321 -9.49 46.70 3.21
N ILE A 322 -9.89 45.44 2.99
CA ILE A 322 -9.05 44.25 3.22
C ILE A 322 -8.16 44.01 2.00
N PHE A 323 -6.85 43.85 2.23
CA PHE A 323 -5.86 43.52 1.21
C PHE A 323 -5.01 42.33 1.67
N GLN A 324 -4.33 41.69 0.73
CA GLN A 324 -3.24 40.79 1.09
C GLN A 324 -2.10 41.60 1.74
N ARG A 325 -1.52 41.11 2.84
CA ARG A 325 -0.46 41.77 3.62
C ARG A 325 0.68 42.31 2.75
N HIS A 326 1.09 41.56 1.72
CA HIS A 326 2.18 41.97 0.82
C HIS A 326 1.82 43.14 -0.12
N LEU A 327 0.54 43.50 -0.23
CA LEU A 327 0.05 44.66 -0.99
C LEU A 327 -0.02 45.93 -0.14
N LEU A 328 0.18 45.81 1.17
CA LEU A 328 0.27 46.93 2.10
C LEU A 328 1.74 47.30 2.31
N VAL A 329 2.05 48.60 2.23
CA VAL A 329 3.33 49.15 2.68
C VAL A 329 3.02 50.11 3.82
N ASP A 330 3.64 49.89 4.97
CA ASP A 330 3.36 50.62 6.22
C ASP A 330 1.86 50.69 6.58
N GLY A 331 1.12 49.62 6.27
CA GLY A 331 -0.32 49.52 6.53
C GLY A 331 -1.22 50.28 5.56
N LEU A 332 -0.69 50.78 4.43
CA LEU A 332 -1.42 51.50 3.40
C LEU A 332 -1.42 50.75 2.06
N CYS A 333 -2.58 50.72 1.40
CA CYS A 333 -2.71 50.20 0.04
C CYS A 333 -2.22 51.20 -1.01
N GLU A 334 -2.03 50.75 -2.25
CA GLU A 334 -1.49 51.58 -3.34
C GLU A 334 -2.21 52.93 -3.54
N SER A 335 -3.53 52.98 -3.37
CA SER A 335 -4.32 54.21 -3.54
C SER A 335 -4.33 55.14 -2.32
N CYS A 336 -3.85 54.69 -1.16
CA CYS A 336 -3.77 55.49 0.07
C CYS A 336 -2.34 55.92 0.42
N ARG A 337 -1.36 55.51 -0.37
CA ARG A 337 0.02 56.02 -0.34
C ARG A 337 0.10 57.33 -1.11
#